data_AF-A0A1F6VMA9-F1
#
_entry.id   AF-A0A1F6VMA9-F1
#
_cell.length_a   1.000
_cell.length_b   1.000
_cell.length_c   1.000
_cell.angle_alpha   90.00
_cell.angle_beta   90.00
_cell.angle_gamma   90.00
#
_symmetry.space_group_name_H-M   'P 1'
#
loop_
_entity.id
_entity.type
_entity.pdbx_description
1 polymer ?
#
loop_
_entity_poly.entity_id
_entity_poly.type
_entity_poly.pdbx_seq_one_letter_code
_entity_poly.pdbx_strand_id
1 'polypeptide(L)'
;MINPEKFEEKSDPIKKFNDFKIKLAANSLYLPNYKELKEAFSLLDSSDMEKYDMETALSHLFVGKDLKNTPFEIWTKEYVEQLSYYLIERLKALKENDPNTQNTVLEVGARDGRLSHFLKNITRKINSFKDSGLDFVATDNPEKYKKDWTILPNIPLEKIDYKDAIEKFKPTLVICSWMPENEDWTEFFRSKPFIKEYILVGNIDKYGDFEKTWGGREIVNLLGKAFLTTANKNIPNEVMDKIKKLPFYKDGFDLYSLKRLESYQVDHSTYFYTKPLDKSEWKYSYARSVSFRRRDIQ
;
A
#
# COMPACT_ATOMS: atom_id res chain seq x y z
N MET A 1 -22.54 -34.04 33.25
CA MET A 1 -21.08 -34.12 33.07
C MET A 1 -20.65 -32.87 32.31
N ILE A 2 -19.91 -31.96 32.96
CA ILE A 2 -19.32 -30.79 32.30
C ILE A 2 -18.11 -31.33 31.53
N ASN A 3 -18.07 -31.14 30.22
CA ASN A 3 -16.93 -31.57 29.40
C ASN A 3 -15.71 -30.70 29.75
N PRO A 4 -14.68 -31.24 30.42
CA PRO A 4 -13.50 -30.46 30.82
C PRO A 4 -12.62 -30.06 29.62
N GLU A 5 -12.87 -30.61 28.42
CA GLU A 5 -12.07 -30.37 27.21
C GLU A 5 -12.45 -29.10 26.43
N LYS A 6 -13.29 -28.22 26.97
CA LYS A 6 -13.68 -26.95 26.31
C LYS A 6 -13.38 -25.67 27.10
N PHE A 7 -12.45 -25.74 28.05
CA PHE A 7 -11.76 -24.54 28.50
C PHE A 7 -10.50 -24.37 27.66
N GLU A 8 -10.67 -23.97 26.40
CA GLU A 8 -9.56 -23.29 25.72
C GLU A 8 -9.21 -22.10 26.62
N GLU A 9 -7.98 -22.08 27.14
CA GLU A 9 -7.46 -20.92 27.86
C GLU A 9 -7.70 -19.70 26.99
N LYS A 10 -8.63 -18.83 27.42
CA LYS A 10 -8.84 -17.55 26.76
C LYS A 10 -7.50 -16.84 26.81
N SER A 11 -6.85 -16.72 25.66
CA SER A 11 -5.53 -16.12 25.58
C SER A 11 -5.60 -14.72 26.16
N ASP A 12 -4.76 -14.41 27.15
CA ASP A 12 -4.67 -13.08 27.74
C ASP A 12 -4.33 -12.05 26.65
N PRO A 13 -5.28 -11.17 26.29
CA PRO A 13 -5.05 -10.22 25.21
C PRO A 13 -3.91 -9.25 25.55
N ILE A 14 -3.75 -8.84 26.82
CA ILE A 14 -2.67 -7.93 27.29
C ILE A 14 -1.31 -8.56 27.02
N LYS A 15 -1.17 -9.85 27.35
CA LYS A 15 0.04 -10.62 27.03
C LYS A 15 0.33 -10.61 25.53
N LYS A 16 -0.66 -10.87 24.67
CA LYS A 16 -0.48 -10.86 23.21
C LYS A 16 0.00 -9.51 22.67
N PHE A 17 -0.56 -8.41 23.16
CA PHE A 17 -0.09 -7.08 22.77
C PHE A 17 1.33 -6.81 23.25
N ASN A 18 1.66 -7.13 24.50
CA ASN A 18 3.02 -6.97 25.00
C ASN A 18 4.03 -7.82 24.20
N ASP A 19 3.70 -9.07 23.88
CA ASP A 19 4.51 -9.93 23.01
C ASP A 19 4.70 -9.29 21.63
N PHE A 20 3.64 -8.73 21.05
CA PHE A 20 3.70 -7.99 19.79
C PHE A 20 4.61 -6.76 19.87
N LYS A 21 4.52 -5.96 20.95
CA LYS A 21 5.41 -4.82 21.21
C LYS A 21 6.87 -5.25 21.27
N ILE A 22 7.15 -6.34 21.98
CA ILE A 22 8.52 -6.88 22.11
C ILE A 22 9.07 -7.28 20.74
N LYS A 23 8.27 -7.96 19.89
CA LYS A 23 8.68 -8.32 18.52
C LYS A 23 9.02 -7.09 17.68
N LEU A 24 8.18 -6.05 17.70
CA LEU A 24 8.42 -4.80 16.99
C LEU A 24 9.67 -4.07 17.51
N ALA A 25 9.84 -3.97 18.82
CA ALA A 25 10.99 -3.29 19.43
C ALA A 25 12.31 -4.04 19.19
N ALA A 26 12.27 -5.38 19.17
CA ALA A 26 13.44 -6.22 18.93
C ALA A 26 13.87 -6.22 17.45
N ASN A 27 12.95 -5.93 16.53
CA ASN A 27 13.24 -5.93 15.10
C ASN A 27 12.43 -4.85 14.37
N SER A 28 13.10 -3.74 14.01
CA SER A 28 12.51 -2.65 13.24
C SER A 28 12.06 -3.07 11.83
N LEU A 29 12.49 -4.25 11.36
CA LEU A 29 12.08 -4.91 10.12
C LEU A 29 11.08 -6.05 10.36
N TYR A 30 10.44 -6.11 11.53
CA TYR A 30 9.36 -7.07 11.76
C TYR A 30 8.21 -6.76 10.80
N LEU A 31 7.80 -7.78 10.04
CA LEU A 31 6.66 -7.73 9.13
C LEU A 31 5.54 -8.58 9.74
N PRO A 32 4.58 -7.96 10.45
CA PRO A 32 3.53 -8.70 11.14
C PRO A 32 2.58 -9.35 10.14
N ASN A 33 1.95 -10.45 10.52
CA ASN A 33 0.82 -10.96 9.75
C ASN A 33 -0.48 -10.26 10.16
N TYR A 34 -1.48 -10.29 9.28
CA TYR A 34 -2.75 -9.60 9.51
C TYR A 34 -3.47 -10.07 10.77
N LYS A 35 -3.41 -11.38 11.06
CA LYS A 35 -4.01 -11.97 12.28
C LYS A 35 -3.34 -11.43 13.55
N GLU A 36 -2.01 -11.34 13.59
CA GLU A 36 -1.26 -10.78 14.72
C GLU A 36 -1.65 -9.33 15.00
N LEU A 37 -1.74 -8.50 13.95
CA LEU A 37 -2.23 -7.14 14.10
C LEU A 37 -3.64 -7.13 14.67
N LYS A 38 -4.56 -7.87 14.04
CA LYS A 38 -5.97 -7.93 14.50
C LYS A 38 -6.08 -8.35 15.97
N GLU A 39 -5.32 -9.34 16.41
CA GLU A 39 -5.29 -9.78 17.80
C GLU A 39 -4.69 -8.71 18.73
N ALA A 40 -3.58 -8.08 18.34
CA ALA A 40 -2.96 -7.00 19.10
C ALA A 40 -3.89 -5.78 19.26
N PHE A 41 -4.68 -5.48 18.22
CA PHE A 41 -5.63 -4.36 18.22
C PHE A 41 -6.98 -4.70 18.88
N SER A 42 -7.41 -5.96 18.93
CA SER A 42 -8.69 -6.36 19.57
C SER A 42 -8.78 -6.03 21.06
N LEU A 43 -7.66 -5.73 21.70
CA LEU A 43 -7.57 -5.22 23.07
C LEU A 43 -8.16 -3.83 23.27
N LEU A 44 -8.09 -2.99 22.23
CA LEU A 44 -8.69 -1.65 22.24
C LEU A 44 -10.20 -1.69 22.51
N ASP A 45 -10.83 -2.84 22.25
CA ASP A 45 -12.28 -3.02 22.40
C ASP A 45 -12.72 -3.49 23.80
N SER A 46 -11.78 -3.91 24.66
CA SER A 46 -12.12 -4.67 25.89
C SER A 46 -11.58 -4.09 27.21
N SER A 47 -10.83 -3.00 27.18
CA SER A 47 -10.27 -2.40 28.41
C SER A 47 -10.73 -0.95 28.61
N ASP A 48 -11.03 -0.60 29.86
CA ASP A 48 -11.24 0.78 30.33
C ASP A 48 -9.94 1.63 30.26
N MET A 49 -8.84 1.08 29.73
CA MET A 49 -7.69 1.90 29.33
C MET A 49 -8.18 2.87 28.27
N GLU A 50 -8.01 4.16 28.54
CA GLU A 50 -8.34 5.23 27.61
C GLU A 50 -7.73 4.87 26.25
N LYS A 51 -8.58 4.58 25.26
CA LYS A 51 -8.24 4.25 23.87
C LYS A 51 -7.05 5.05 23.34
N TYR A 52 -6.94 6.31 23.80
CA TYR A 52 -5.86 7.25 23.59
C TYR A 52 -4.44 6.75 23.94
N ASP A 53 -4.24 6.01 25.04
CA ASP A 53 -2.93 5.54 25.48
C ASP A 53 -2.39 4.41 24.60
N MET A 54 -3.25 3.49 24.19
CA MET A 54 -2.87 2.41 23.29
C MET A 54 -2.68 2.90 21.86
N GLU A 55 -3.48 3.88 21.42
CA GLU A 55 -3.32 4.55 20.15
C GLU A 55 -1.97 5.27 20.04
N THR A 56 -1.63 6.00 21.09
CA THR A 56 -0.33 6.66 21.26
C THR A 56 0.79 5.62 21.33
N ALA A 57 0.61 4.52 22.06
CA ALA A 57 1.61 3.46 22.16
C ALA A 57 1.88 2.76 20.81
N LEU A 58 0.85 2.47 20.02
CA LEU A 58 0.97 1.84 18.70
C LEU A 58 1.63 2.75 17.69
N SER A 59 1.20 4.01 17.65
CA SER A 59 1.88 5.01 16.83
C SER A 59 3.34 5.12 17.27
N HIS A 60 3.63 5.21 18.57
CA HIS A 60 5.01 5.22 19.09
C HIS A 60 5.83 3.97 18.74
N LEU A 61 5.22 2.79 18.61
CA LEU A 61 5.92 1.58 18.23
C LEU A 61 6.35 1.57 16.76
N PHE A 62 5.55 2.16 15.87
CA PHE A 62 5.87 2.18 14.45
C PHE A 62 6.66 3.43 14.03
N VAL A 63 6.54 4.56 14.72
CA VAL A 63 7.17 5.85 14.33
C VAL A 63 7.88 6.61 15.44
N GLY A 64 7.94 6.06 16.65
CA GLY A 64 8.43 6.82 17.79
C GLY A 64 7.50 7.97 18.15
N LYS A 65 8.00 8.97 18.88
CA LYS A 65 7.18 10.03 19.49
C LYS A 65 6.55 11.03 18.51
N ASP A 66 6.89 10.94 17.22
CA ASP A 66 6.42 11.89 16.22
C ASP A 66 5.13 11.43 15.54
N LEU A 67 4.01 11.66 16.23
CA LEU A 67 2.67 11.35 15.73
C LEU A 67 2.33 12.08 14.41
N LYS A 68 2.98 13.21 14.11
CA LYS A 68 2.76 13.96 12.85
C LYS A 68 3.39 13.25 11.66
N ASN A 69 4.34 12.36 11.91
CA ASN A 69 5.01 11.52 10.92
C ASN A 69 4.56 10.06 11.04
N THR A 70 3.36 9.74 11.53
CA THR A 70 2.91 8.33 11.62
C THR A 70 2.79 7.69 10.24
N PRO A 71 3.22 6.41 10.03
CA PRO A 71 3.12 5.80 8.72
C PRO A 71 1.63 5.65 8.44
N PHE A 72 1.22 6.04 7.26
CA PHE A 72 -0.19 5.95 6.91
C PHE A 72 -0.64 4.48 6.73
N GLU A 73 0.30 3.56 6.45
CA GLU A 73 0.05 2.12 6.34
C GLU A 73 0.96 1.30 7.27
N ILE A 74 0.40 0.23 7.86
CA ILE A 74 1.15 -0.85 8.48
C ILE A 74 1.18 -2.03 7.50
N TRP A 75 2.35 -2.29 6.90
CA TRP A 75 2.49 -3.40 5.97
C TRP A 75 2.29 -4.75 6.68
N THR A 76 1.42 -5.59 6.13
CA THR A 76 1.23 -6.97 6.57
C THR A 76 1.98 -7.94 5.67
N LYS A 77 2.37 -9.09 6.21
CA LYS A 77 3.00 -10.16 5.45
C LYS A 77 2.16 -10.53 4.22
N GLU A 78 0.86 -10.72 4.42
CA GLU A 78 -0.09 -11.09 3.36
C GLU A 78 -0.20 -10.02 2.28
N TYR A 79 -0.26 -8.74 2.67
CA TYR A 79 -0.28 -7.64 1.70
C TYR A 79 0.97 -7.63 0.82
N VAL A 80 2.16 -7.69 1.44
CA VAL A 80 3.43 -7.66 0.70
C VAL A 80 3.58 -8.92 -0.17
N GLU A 81 3.16 -10.10 0.31
CA GLU A 81 3.18 -11.32 -0.50
C GLU A 81 2.28 -11.21 -1.73
N GLN A 82 1.03 -10.78 -1.56
CA GLN A 82 0.09 -10.65 -2.67
C GLN A 82 0.51 -9.56 -3.67
N LEU A 83 1.10 -8.46 -3.20
CA LEU A 83 1.67 -7.43 -4.06
C LEU A 83 2.93 -7.94 -4.77
N SER A 84 3.76 -8.76 -4.12
CA SER A 84 4.92 -9.39 -4.75
C SER A 84 4.51 -10.32 -5.89
N TYR A 85 3.52 -11.20 -5.67
CA TYR A 85 2.96 -12.05 -6.72
C TYR A 85 2.43 -11.22 -7.90
N TYR A 86 1.70 -10.15 -7.59
CA TYR A 86 1.19 -9.23 -8.59
C TYR A 86 2.30 -8.66 -9.48
N LEU A 87 3.34 -8.10 -8.87
CA LEU A 87 4.44 -7.45 -9.59
C LEU A 87 5.23 -8.45 -10.45
N ILE A 88 5.43 -9.67 -9.96
CA ILE A 88 6.09 -10.74 -10.73
C ILE A 88 5.26 -11.10 -11.97
N GLU A 89 3.96 -11.35 -11.81
CA GLU A 89 3.04 -11.68 -12.91
C GLU A 89 3.00 -10.54 -13.94
N ARG A 90 2.92 -9.29 -13.47
CA ARG A 90 2.89 -8.11 -14.35
C ARG A 90 4.16 -7.94 -15.13
N LEU A 91 5.32 -8.00 -14.49
CA LEU A 91 6.58 -7.84 -15.21
C LEU A 91 6.79 -8.96 -16.22
N LYS A 92 6.40 -10.20 -15.90
CA LYS A 92 6.44 -11.32 -16.86
C LYS A 92 5.59 -11.01 -18.10
N ALA A 93 4.35 -10.58 -17.93
CA ALA A 93 3.48 -10.23 -19.05
C ALA A 93 4.02 -9.05 -19.87
N LEU A 94 4.59 -8.04 -19.22
CA LEU A 94 5.21 -6.91 -19.93
C LEU A 94 6.42 -7.36 -20.77
N LYS A 95 7.25 -8.27 -20.25
CA LYS A 95 8.40 -8.83 -20.98
C LYS A 95 8.02 -9.74 -22.14
N GLU A 96 6.92 -10.49 -22.01
CA GLU A 96 6.39 -11.30 -23.09
C GLU A 96 5.98 -10.42 -24.28
N ASN A 97 5.45 -9.22 -24.00
CA ASN A 97 5.08 -8.23 -25.02
C ASN A 97 6.28 -7.40 -25.53
N ASP A 98 7.21 -7.03 -24.65
CA ASP A 98 8.43 -6.30 -24.99
C ASP A 98 9.64 -6.85 -24.20
N PRO A 99 10.48 -7.70 -24.83
CA PRO A 99 11.65 -8.29 -24.19
C PRO A 99 12.68 -7.27 -23.64
N ASN A 100 12.65 -6.02 -24.09
CA ASN A 100 13.54 -4.96 -23.61
C ASN A 100 12.99 -4.23 -22.37
N THR A 101 11.82 -4.64 -21.87
CA THR A 101 11.22 -4.10 -20.65
C THR A 101 12.20 -4.18 -19.48
N GLN A 102 12.43 -3.04 -18.83
CA GLN A 102 13.28 -2.95 -17.64
C GLN A 102 12.64 -3.65 -16.44
N ASN A 103 13.47 -4.12 -15.53
CA ASN A 103 12.99 -4.86 -14.34
C ASN A 103 12.80 -3.98 -13.11
N THR A 104 12.95 -2.67 -13.27
CA THR A 104 12.98 -1.73 -12.17
C THR A 104 11.56 -1.36 -11.75
N VAL A 105 11.27 -1.64 -10.48
CA VAL A 105 10.11 -1.15 -9.74
C VAL A 105 10.60 -0.03 -8.83
N LEU A 106 10.11 1.19 -9.06
CA LEU A 106 10.48 2.37 -8.28
C LEU A 106 9.37 2.70 -7.30
N GLU A 107 9.66 2.69 -6.01
CA GLU A 107 8.81 3.29 -4.99
C GLU A 107 9.17 4.77 -4.79
N VAL A 108 8.20 5.65 -4.99
CA VAL A 108 8.34 7.11 -4.78
C VAL A 108 7.51 7.54 -3.58
N GLY A 109 8.06 8.46 -2.78
CA GLY A 109 7.47 8.74 -1.47
C GLY A 109 7.57 7.52 -0.55
N ALA A 110 8.66 6.74 -0.69
CA ALA A 110 8.85 5.46 -0.01
C ALA A 110 9.07 5.61 1.50
N ARG A 111 9.25 6.84 1.96
CA ARG A 111 9.67 7.23 3.29
C ARG A 111 10.91 6.44 3.69
N ASP A 112 10.76 5.44 4.56
CA ASP A 112 11.85 4.61 5.10
C ASP A 112 12.22 3.43 4.19
N GLY A 113 11.53 3.25 3.06
CA GLY A 113 11.81 2.20 2.08
C GLY A 113 11.39 0.80 2.53
N ARG A 114 10.66 0.65 3.64
CA ARG A 114 10.27 -0.67 4.16
C ARG A 114 9.46 -1.50 3.18
N LEU A 115 8.53 -0.89 2.45
CA LEU A 115 7.72 -1.62 1.47
C LEU A 115 8.62 -2.23 0.40
N SER A 116 9.45 -1.43 -0.27
CA SER A 116 10.44 -1.93 -1.24
C SER A 116 11.37 -2.99 -0.67
N HIS A 117 11.84 -2.81 0.57
CA HIS A 117 12.66 -3.80 1.26
C HIS A 117 11.94 -5.14 1.41
N PHE A 118 10.70 -5.13 1.89
CA PHE A 118 9.90 -6.34 2.07
C PHE A 118 9.53 -6.99 0.74
N LEU A 119 9.15 -6.20 -0.27
CA LEU A 119 8.88 -6.69 -1.63
C LEU A 119 10.13 -7.38 -2.20
N LYS A 120 11.30 -6.74 -2.13
CA LYS A 120 12.57 -7.33 -2.60
C LYS A 120 12.87 -8.66 -1.93
N ASN A 121 12.68 -8.75 -0.61
CA ASN A 121 12.94 -9.97 0.14
C ASN A 121 11.92 -11.08 -0.15
N ILE A 122 10.63 -10.75 -0.28
CA ILE A 122 9.58 -11.72 -0.54
C ILE A 122 9.63 -12.20 -1.98
N THR A 123 9.80 -11.30 -2.96
CA THR A 123 10.01 -11.66 -4.36
C THR A 123 11.18 -12.64 -4.51
N ARG A 124 12.32 -12.41 -3.84
CA ARG A 124 13.47 -13.34 -3.84
C ARG A 124 13.16 -14.73 -3.26
N LYS A 125 12.17 -14.85 -2.37
CA LYS A 125 11.77 -16.13 -1.76
C LYS A 125 10.74 -16.88 -2.61
N ILE A 126 9.75 -16.16 -3.13
CA ILE A 126 8.71 -16.72 -4.01
C ILE A 126 9.34 -17.27 -5.28
N ASN A 127 10.28 -16.50 -5.83
CA ASN A 127 10.99 -16.89 -7.02
C ASN A 127 12.18 -17.78 -6.67
N SER A 128 12.07 -19.08 -6.93
CA SER A 128 13.25 -19.88 -7.30
C SER A 128 13.95 -19.34 -8.56
N PHE A 129 13.32 -18.38 -9.27
CA PHE A 129 13.96 -17.49 -10.24
C PHE A 129 15.00 -16.58 -9.56
N LYS A 130 16.23 -17.10 -9.43
CA LYS A 130 17.43 -16.25 -9.33
C LYS A 130 17.52 -15.20 -10.45
N ASP A 131 16.78 -15.38 -11.55
CA ASP A 131 16.82 -14.56 -12.77
C ASP A 131 15.60 -13.66 -13.02
N SER A 132 14.67 -13.48 -12.06
CA SER A 132 13.54 -12.56 -12.31
C SER A 132 14.02 -11.13 -12.61
N GLY A 133 15.23 -10.79 -12.14
CA GLY A 133 15.92 -9.53 -12.40
C GLY A 133 15.21 -8.31 -11.80
N LEU A 134 14.10 -8.50 -11.06
CA LEU A 134 13.34 -7.45 -10.41
C LEU A 134 14.25 -6.67 -9.46
N ASP A 135 14.42 -5.40 -9.76
CA ASP A 135 15.11 -4.48 -8.87
C ASP A 135 14.11 -3.50 -8.28
N PHE A 136 14.16 -3.40 -6.96
CA PHE A 136 13.31 -2.50 -6.19
C PHE A 136 14.17 -1.36 -5.71
N VAL A 137 13.76 -0.15 -6.07
CA VAL A 137 14.42 1.10 -5.67
C VAL A 137 13.42 1.93 -4.88
N ALA A 138 13.76 2.26 -3.64
CA ALA A 138 12.98 3.16 -2.80
C ALA A 138 13.58 4.56 -2.85
N THR A 139 12.72 5.57 -3.03
CA THR A 139 13.14 6.97 -3.10
C THR A 139 12.25 7.87 -2.26
N ASP A 140 12.89 8.84 -1.62
CA ASP A 140 12.18 9.92 -0.96
C ASP A 140 13.01 11.21 -0.90
N ASN A 141 12.34 12.34 -0.70
CA ASN A 141 12.97 13.63 -0.47
C ASN A 141 12.97 13.97 1.04
N PRO A 142 14.06 13.66 1.77
CA PRO A 142 14.18 13.96 3.20
C PRO A 142 13.96 15.43 3.57
N GLU A 143 14.29 16.35 2.66
CA GLU A 143 14.27 17.79 2.93
C GLU A 143 12.85 18.32 3.17
N LYS A 144 11.82 17.58 2.71
CA LYS A 144 10.41 17.91 2.94
C LYS A 144 9.89 17.43 4.30
N TYR A 145 10.64 16.60 5.04
CA TYR A 145 10.22 16.10 6.35
C TYR A 145 10.75 16.95 7.50
N LYS A 146 9.99 16.99 8.62
CA LYS A 146 10.45 17.59 9.87
C LYS A 146 11.54 16.74 10.54
N LYS A 147 12.34 17.37 11.40
CA LYS A 147 13.65 16.92 11.91
C LYS A 147 13.74 15.54 12.60
N ASP A 148 12.65 14.86 12.89
CA ASP A 148 12.67 13.66 13.74
C ASP A 148 12.46 12.34 12.97
N TRP A 149 12.64 12.37 11.64
CA TRP A 149 12.53 11.16 10.84
C TRP A 149 13.71 10.21 11.08
N THR A 150 13.40 9.03 11.63
CA THR A 150 14.40 7.97 11.85
C THR A 150 14.62 7.19 10.55
N ILE A 151 15.83 7.33 9.99
CA ILE A 151 16.28 6.47 8.89
C ILE A 151 16.56 5.09 9.48
N LEU A 152 15.95 4.06 8.90
CA LEU A 152 16.21 2.69 9.31
C LEU A 152 17.57 2.22 8.80
N PRO A 153 18.45 1.71 9.67
CA PRO A 153 19.75 1.21 9.23
C PRO A 153 19.56 0.01 8.30
N ASN A 154 20.39 -0.07 7.25
CA ASN A 154 20.43 -1.18 6.29
C ASN A 154 19.19 -1.34 5.39
N ILE A 155 18.30 -0.34 5.31
CA ILE A 155 17.32 -0.27 4.23
C ILE A 155 17.84 0.69 3.15
N PRO A 156 18.10 0.20 1.91
CA PRO A 156 18.48 1.08 0.81
C PRO A 156 17.36 2.07 0.51
N LEU A 157 17.71 3.36 0.55
CA LEU A 157 16.82 4.46 0.22
C LEU A 157 17.63 5.56 -0.47
N GLU A 158 17.23 5.93 -1.68
CA GLU A 158 17.81 7.05 -2.40
C GLU A 158 17.11 8.35 -1.97
N LYS A 159 17.91 9.33 -1.55
CA LYS A 159 17.44 10.63 -1.09
C LYS A 159 17.32 11.59 -2.27
N ILE A 160 16.26 11.45 -3.05
CA ILE A 160 16.06 12.15 -4.32
C ILE A 160 14.56 12.38 -4.55
N ASP A 161 14.21 13.51 -5.17
CA ASP A 161 12.83 13.79 -5.55
C ASP A 161 12.31 12.78 -6.58
N TYR A 162 11.01 12.51 -6.56
CA TYR A 162 10.40 11.50 -7.42
C TYR A 162 10.61 11.77 -8.91
N LYS A 163 10.67 13.05 -9.34
CA LYS A 163 10.88 13.39 -10.75
C LYS A 163 12.28 12.97 -11.20
N ASP A 164 13.29 13.33 -10.42
CA ASP A 164 14.67 13.00 -10.71
C ASP A 164 14.93 11.49 -10.57
N ALA A 165 14.27 10.83 -9.61
CA ALA A 165 14.30 9.38 -9.47
C ALA A 165 13.79 8.66 -10.73
N ILE A 166 12.62 9.09 -11.23
CA ILE A 166 12.02 8.52 -12.44
C ILE A 166 12.93 8.72 -13.66
N GLU A 167 13.60 9.87 -13.78
CA GLU A 167 14.55 10.12 -14.86
C GLU A 167 15.83 9.32 -14.73
N LYS A 168 16.38 9.19 -13.51
CA LYS A 168 17.60 8.43 -13.20
C LYS A 168 17.42 6.93 -13.43
N PHE A 169 16.33 6.37 -12.93
CA PHE A 169 16.14 4.92 -12.89
C PHE A 169 15.31 4.37 -14.05
N LYS A 170 14.62 5.24 -14.80
CA LYS A 170 13.78 4.87 -15.96
C LYS A 170 12.88 3.65 -15.68
N PRO A 171 12.11 3.63 -14.58
CA PRO A 171 11.39 2.43 -14.15
C PRO A 171 10.27 2.03 -15.11
N THR A 172 10.03 0.73 -15.22
CA THR A 172 8.84 0.21 -15.92
C THR A 172 7.60 0.33 -15.06
N LEU A 173 7.75 0.14 -13.75
CA LEU A 173 6.68 0.15 -12.75
C LEU A 173 6.98 1.19 -11.67
N VAL A 174 6.01 2.02 -11.33
CA VAL A 174 6.10 2.96 -10.19
C VAL A 174 5.11 2.56 -9.11
N ILE A 175 5.51 2.60 -7.84
CA ILE A 175 4.63 2.47 -6.68
C ILE A 175 4.66 3.80 -5.93
N CYS A 176 3.50 4.34 -5.59
CA CYS A 176 3.38 5.51 -4.73
C CYS A 176 2.36 5.21 -3.64
N SER A 177 2.84 5.24 -2.39
CA SER A 177 2.00 5.01 -1.21
C SER A 177 1.74 6.35 -0.53
N TRP A 178 0.48 6.71 -0.37
CA TRP A 178 0.01 7.90 0.35
C TRP A 178 0.56 9.19 -0.23
N MET A 179 0.34 9.38 -1.54
CA MET A 179 0.64 10.61 -2.28
C MET A 179 0.15 11.84 -1.49
N PRO A 180 0.92 12.95 -1.42
CA PRO A 180 0.48 14.14 -0.71
C PRO A 180 -0.89 14.64 -1.14
N GLU A 181 -1.66 15.15 -0.18
CA GLU A 181 -3.00 15.69 -0.40
C GLU A 181 -2.97 16.85 -1.41
N ASN A 182 -3.92 16.86 -2.35
CA ASN A 182 -4.05 17.86 -3.42
C ASN A 182 -2.88 17.91 -4.44
N GLU A 183 -2.02 16.90 -4.49
CA GLU A 183 -0.96 16.80 -5.51
C GLU A 183 -1.29 15.70 -6.55
N ASP A 184 -0.97 15.93 -7.84
CA ASP A 184 -1.03 14.88 -8.87
C ASP A 184 0.37 14.52 -9.38
N TRP A 185 1.11 13.70 -8.63
CA TRP A 185 2.42 13.22 -9.12
C TRP A 185 2.27 12.33 -10.34
N THR A 186 1.10 11.71 -10.53
CA THR A 186 0.85 10.77 -11.62
C THR A 186 0.82 11.44 -12.99
N GLU A 187 0.56 12.75 -13.09
CA GLU A 187 0.76 13.51 -14.33
C GLU A 187 2.17 13.30 -14.90
N PHE A 188 3.18 13.39 -14.04
CA PHE A 188 4.56 13.15 -14.46
C PHE A 188 4.77 11.68 -14.85
N PHE A 189 4.19 10.72 -14.11
CA PHE A 189 4.33 9.29 -14.42
C PHE A 189 3.77 8.98 -15.81
N ARG A 190 2.56 9.49 -16.09
CA ARG A 190 1.83 9.28 -17.35
C ARG A 190 2.57 9.88 -18.54
N SER A 191 3.25 11.00 -18.34
CA SER A 191 4.08 11.64 -19.37
C SER A 191 5.29 10.81 -19.84
N LYS A 192 5.70 9.78 -19.08
CA LYS A 192 6.91 9.00 -19.40
C LYS A 192 6.59 7.72 -20.18
N PRO A 193 7.03 7.58 -21.44
CA PRO A 193 6.68 6.43 -22.29
C PRO A 193 7.25 5.09 -21.80
N PHE A 194 8.31 5.13 -20.98
CA PHE A 194 8.91 3.95 -20.38
C PHE A 194 8.17 3.45 -19.12
N ILE A 195 7.35 4.29 -18.49
CA ILE A 195 6.46 3.84 -17.40
C ILE A 195 5.26 3.15 -18.04
N LYS A 196 5.16 1.85 -17.81
CA LYS A 196 4.12 0.99 -18.37
C LYS A 196 2.97 0.79 -17.40
N GLU A 197 3.25 0.92 -16.11
CA GLU A 197 2.24 0.83 -15.07
C GLU A 197 2.66 1.59 -13.82
N TYR A 198 1.69 2.15 -13.10
CA TYR A 198 1.92 2.67 -11.76
C TYR A 198 0.85 2.19 -10.80
N ILE A 199 1.22 1.98 -9.54
CA ILE A 199 0.35 1.51 -8.47
C ILE A 199 0.27 2.62 -7.42
N LEU A 200 -0.96 2.99 -7.08
CA LEU A 200 -1.24 3.90 -5.99
C LEU A 200 -1.80 3.11 -4.81
N VAL A 201 -1.28 3.41 -3.61
CA VAL A 201 -1.78 2.87 -2.35
C VAL A 201 -2.19 4.04 -1.48
N GLY A 202 -3.41 4.06 -0.96
CA GLY A 202 -3.81 5.09 0.00
C GLY A 202 -5.29 5.38 0.01
N ASN A 203 -5.71 6.27 0.91
CA ASN A 203 -7.09 6.72 0.99
C ASN A 203 -7.38 7.70 -0.17
N ILE A 204 -8.15 7.19 -1.13
CA ILE A 204 -8.55 7.88 -2.35
C ILE A 204 -9.22 9.23 -2.08
N ASP A 205 -9.98 9.34 -0.99
CA ASP A 205 -10.73 10.56 -0.67
C ASP A 205 -9.85 11.69 -0.08
N LYS A 206 -8.60 11.40 0.28
CA LYS A 206 -7.73 12.33 1.03
C LYS A 206 -6.35 12.56 0.41
N TYR A 207 -5.78 11.58 -0.28
CA TYR A 207 -4.39 11.60 -0.72
C TYR A 207 -4.31 11.67 -2.24
N GLY A 208 -3.44 12.53 -2.78
CA GLY A 208 -3.45 12.94 -4.17
C GLY A 208 -4.55 13.93 -4.52
N ASP A 209 -4.58 14.42 -5.76
CA ASP A 209 -5.70 15.17 -6.32
C ASP A 209 -6.82 14.19 -6.68
N PHE A 210 -7.95 14.30 -6.00
CA PHE A 210 -9.05 13.34 -6.12
C PHE A 210 -9.53 13.13 -7.56
N GLU A 211 -9.63 14.21 -8.35
CA GLU A 211 -10.11 14.12 -9.72
C GLU A 211 -8.99 13.74 -10.68
N LYS A 212 -7.82 14.37 -10.56
CA LYS A 212 -6.73 14.16 -11.52
C LYS A 212 -6.00 12.83 -11.33
N THR A 213 -5.76 12.45 -10.08
CA THR A 213 -5.03 11.23 -9.73
C THR A 213 -5.95 10.01 -9.78
N TRP A 214 -7.16 10.10 -9.22
CA TRP A 214 -8.04 8.94 -9.04
C TRP A 214 -9.27 8.91 -9.95
N GLY A 215 -9.61 10.03 -10.58
CA GLY A 215 -10.79 10.15 -11.43
C GLY A 215 -12.08 10.58 -10.72
N GLY A 216 -12.01 10.92 -9.43
CA GLY A 216 -13.14 11.42 -8.64
C GLY A 216 -14.10 10.34 -8.11
N ARG A 217 -15.06 10.77 -7.28
CA ARG A 217 -15.88 9.88 -6.42
C ARG A 217 -16.75 8.92 -7.21
N GLU A 218 -17.31 9.39 -8.31
CA GLU A 218 -18.19 8.58 -9.16
C GLU A 218 -17.44 7.36 -9.69
N ILE A 219 -16.24 7.59 -10.24
CA ILE A 219 -15.38 6.54 -10.81
C ILE A 219 -14.94 5.57 -9.73
N VAL A 220 -14.51 6.07 -8.58
CA VAL A 220 -14.08 5.27 -7.43
C VAL A 220 -15.21 4.40 -6.89
N ASN A 221 -16.41 4.96 -6.74
CA ASN A 221 -17.59 4.21 -6.29
C ASN A 221 -18.01 3.15 -7.31
N LEU A 222 -17.90 3.47 -8.60
CA LEU A 222 -18.17 2.53 -9.69
C LEU A 222 -17.14 1.41 -9.71
N LEU A 223 -15.86 1.70 -9.46
CA LEU A 223 -14.78 0.71 -9.33
C LEU A 223 -14.95 -0.23 -8.15
N GLY A 224 -15.49 0.28 -7.04
CA GLY A 224 -15.90 -0.55 -5.90
C GLY A 224 -16.97 -1.59 -6.25
N LYS A 225 -17.71 -1.39 -7.35
CA LYS A 225 -18.82 -2.24 -7.82
C LYS A 225 -18.54 -2.99 -9.14
N ALA A 226 -17.72 -2.45 -10.04
CA ALA A 226 -17.48 -2.98 -11.38
C ALA A 226 -16.04 -2.68 -11.84
N PHE A 227 -15.31 -3.73 -12.21
CA PHE A 227 -13.92 -3.64 -12.66
C PHE A 227 -13.81 -2.99 -14.05
N LEU A 228 -12.89 -2.05 -14.24
CA LEU A 228 -12.49 -1.57 -15.57
C LEU A 228 -11.40 -2.48 -16.14
N THR A 229 -11.71 -3.76 -16.34
CA THR A 229 -10.93 -4.50 -17.33
C THR A 229 -11.50 -4.15 -18.70
N THR A 230 -10.64 -4.03 -19.71
CA THR A 230 -11.05 -3.97 -21.13
C THR A 230 -12.00 -5.11 -21.54
N ALA A 231 -12.08 -6.18 -20.74
CA ALA A 231 -12.98 -7.31 -20.91
C ALA A 231 -14.38 -7.14 -20.26
N ASN A 232 -14.62 -6.11 -19.45
CA ASN A 232 -15.90 -5.98 -18.73
C ASN A 232 -16.94 -5.29 -19.61
N LYS A 233 -17.63 -6.09 -20.43
CA LYS A 233 -18.71 -5.68 -21.37
C LYS A 233 -19.93 -5.00 -20.71
N ASN A 234 -19.89 -4.77 -19.40
CA ASN A 234 -21.02 -4.31 -18.59
C ASN A 234 -20.86 -2.89 -18.03
N ILE A 235 -19.83 -2.13 -18.43
CA ILE A 235 -19.72 -0.72 -18.01
C ILE A 235 -20.70 0.10 -18.85
N PRO A 236 -21.66 0.82 -18.25
CA PRO A 236 -22.60 1.65 -19.00
C PRO A 236 -21.87 2.69 -19.87
N ASN A 237 -22.36 2.95 -21.09
CA ASN A 237 -21.73 3.90 -22.02
C ASN A 237 -21.54 5.28 -21.39
N GLU A 238 -22.51 5.76 -20.59
CA GLU A 238 -22.42 7.03 -19.87
C GLU A 238 -21.19 7.07 -18.94
N VAL A 239 -20.93 5.97 -18.22
CA VAL A 239 -19.76 5.83 -17.34
C VAL A 239 -18.48 5.83 -18.15
N MET A 240 -18.45 5.09 -19.26
CA MET A 240 -17.29 5.07 -20.15
C MET A 240 -16.99 6.45 -20.74
N ASP A 241 -18.01 7.23 -21.07
CA ASP A 241 -17.84 8.58 -21.60
C ASP A 241 -17.31 9.56 -20.55
N LYS A 242 -17.60 9.33 -19.26
CA LYS A 242 -16.95 10.03 -18.15
C LYS A 242 -15.50 9.60 -17.99
N ILE A 243 -15.22 8.29 -17.99
CA ILE A 243 -13.86 7.73 -17.89
C ILE A 243 -12.96 8.29 -18.99
N LYS A 244 -13.47 8.34 -20.23
CA LYS A 244 -12.74 8.89 -21.39
C LYS A 244 -12.28 10.34 -21.22
N LYS A 245 -12.90 11.09 -20.30
CA LYS A 245 -12.56 12.48 -20.03
C LYS A 245 -11.48 12.63 -18.94
N LEU A 246 -11.19 11.58 -18.18
CA LEU A 246 -10.25 11.61 -17.07
C LEU A 246 -8.80 11.71 -17.57
N PRO A 247 -7.90 12.38 -16.81
CA PRO A 247 -6.51 12.55 -17.23
C PRO A 247 -5.81 11.22 -17.51
N PHE A 248 -5.89 10.25 -16.60
CA PHE A 248 -5.22 8.97 -16.80
C PHE A 248 -5.66 8.24 -18.07
N TYR A 249 -6.95 8.29 -18.40
CA TYR A 249 -7.48 7.62 -19.58
C TYR A 249 -7.08 8.34 -20.87
N LYS A 250 -7.08 9.69 -20.87
CA LYS A 250 -6.59 10.48 -22.00
C LYS A 250 -5.11 10.20 -22.28
N ASP A 251 -4.34 10.03 -21.22
CA ASP A 251 -2.90 9.75 -21.29
C ASP A 251 -2.58 8.28 -21.59
N GLY A 252 -3.59 7.47 -21.91
CA GLY A 252 -3.41 6.10 -22.38
C GLY A 252 -3.35 5.05 -21.28
N PHE A 253 -3.84 5.33 -20.07
CA PHE A 253 -3.89 4.37 -18.98
C PHE A 253 -5.31 3.87 -18.70
N ASP A 254 -5.43 2.58 -18.40
CA ASP A 254 -6.62 1.96 -17.84
C ASP A 254 -6.41 1.68 -16.35
N LEU A 255 -7.48 1.69 -15.58
CA LEU A 255 -7.44 1.58 -14.12
C LEU A 255 -7.91 0.18 -13.67
N TYR A 256 -7.14 -0.47 -12.81
CA TYR A 256 -7.39 -1.80 -12.25
C TYR A 256 -7.36 -1.76 -10.72
N SER A 257 -8.47 -2.10 -10.07
CA SER A 257 -8.46 -2.33 -8.61
C SER A 257 -7.64 -3.58 -8.30
N LEU A 258 -6.77 -3.48 -7.29
CA LEU A 258 -6.06 -4.61 -6.71
C LEU A 258 -6.82 -5.13 -5.49
N LYS A 259 -8.13 -5.37 -5.64
CA LYS A 259 -9.06 -5.74 -4.55
C LYS A 259 -8.58 -6.88 -3.65
N ARG A 260 -7.79 -7.83 -4.19
CA ARG A 260 -7.19 -8.91 -3.41
C ARG A 260 -6.26 -8.43 -2.29
N LEU A 261 -5.68 -7.24 -2.45
CA LEU A 261 -4.80 -6.60 -1.46
C LEU A 261 -5.59 -5.92 -0.34
N GLU A 262 -6.78 -5.41 -0.64
CA GLU A 262 -7.58 -4.60 0.29
C GLU A 262 -7.96 -5.35 1.57
N SER A 263 -8.13 -6.68 1.50
CA SER A 263 -8.40 -7.53 2.67
C SER A 263 -7.24 -7.59 3.68
N TYR A 264 -6.05 -7.14 3.28
CA TYR A 264 -4.82 -7.17 4.07
C TYR A 264 -4.24 -5.77 4.30
N GLN A 265 -4.92 -4.72 3.81
CA GLN A 265 -4.56 -3.33 4.07
C GLN A 265 -4.96 -2.95 5.49
N VAL A 266 -4.03 -2.26 6.15
CA VAL A 266 -4.16 -1.80 7.52
C VAL A 266 -3.62 -0.37 7.50
N ASP A 267 -4.53 0.58 7.33
CA ASP A 267 -4.16 1.99 7.41
C ASP A 267 -4.30 2.52 8.84
N HIS A 268 -3.50 3.53 9.14
CA HIS A 268 -3.57 4.23 10.42
C HIS A 268 -4.97 4.81 10.59
N SER A 269 -5.49 5.57 9.62
CA SER A 269 -6.75 6.32 9.75
C SER A 269 -7.97 5.51 10.24
N THR A 270 -8.01 4.22 9.96
CA THR A 270 -9.12 3.33 10.30
C THR A 270 -9.22 3.04 11.80
N TYR A 271 -8.09 2.95 12.49
CA TYR A 271 -8.08 2.63 13.91
C TYR A 271 -8.15 3.87 14.82
N PHE A 272 -7.54 4.99 14.40
CA PHE A 272 -7.32 6.14 15.27
C PHE A 272 -8.41 7.23 15.19
N TYR A 273 -9.26 7.23 14.16
CA TYR A 273 -10.22 8.34 13.94
C TYR A 273 -11.68 7.93 13.77
N THR A 274 -11.99 6.64 13.72
CA THR A 274 -13.40 6.20 13.62
C THR A 274 -14.00 6.01 15.02
N LYS A 275 -15.13 6.69 15.26
CA LYS A 275 -16.09 6.37 16.34
C LYS A 275 -16.37 4.85 16.31
N PRO A 276 -16.76 4.21 17.43
CA PRO A 276 -17.03 2.77 17.46
C PRO A 276 -18.01 2.42 16.34
N LEU A 277 -17.48 1.87 15.25
CA LEU A 277 -18.26 1.36 14.14
C LEU A 277 -19.01 0.13 14.67
N ASP A 278 -20.23 -0.07 14.20
CA ASP A 278 -20.93 -1.33 14.45
C ASP A 278 -20.00 -2.50 14.06
N LYS A 279 -19.99 -3.56 14.88
CA LYS A 279 -19.09 -4.71 14.73
C LYS A 279 -19.20 -5.39 13.35
N SER A 280 -20.29 -5.14 12.65
CA SER A 280 -20.59 -5.61 11.30
C SER A 280 -19.90 -4.82 10.17
N GLU A 281 -19.38 -3.60 10.44
CA GLU A 281 -18.88 -2.66 9.42
C GLU A 281 -17.36 -2.40 9.47
N TRP A 282 -16.59 -3.29 10.10
CA TRP A 282 -15.12 -3.17 10.17
C TRP A 282 -14.49 -3.34 8.77
N LYS A 283 -14.51 -2.27 7.98
CA LYS A 283 -13.57 -2.06 6.90
C LYS A 283 -12.30 -1.55 7.54
N TYR A 284 -11.31 -2.43 7.70
CA TYR A 284 -10.00 -2.16 8.31
C TYR A 284 -9.13 -1.15 7.55
N SER A 285 -9.58 -0.71 6.37
CA SER A 285 -8.94 0.34 5.63
C SER A 285 -9.91 1.04 4.66
N TYR A 286 -9.86 2.38 4.63
CA TYR A 286 -10.37 3.17 3.50
C TYR A 286 -9.32 3.30 2.39
N ALA A 287 -8.08 2.91 2.67
CA ALA A 287 -7.07 2.80 1.65
C ALA A 287 -7.46 1.76 0.59
N ARG A 288 -6.99 2.02 -0.62
CA ARG A 288 -7.13 1.15 -1.77
C ARG A 288 -5.77 0.99 -2.42
N SER A 289 -5.55 -0.15 -3.02
CA SER A 289 -4.44 -0.37 -3.95
C SER A 289 -4.99 -0.43 -5.36
N VAL A 290 -4.55 0.49 -6.21
CA VAL A 290 -5.04 0.66 -7.58
C VAL A 290 -3.87 0.69 -8.54
N SER A 291 -3.94 -0.14 -9.57
CA SER A 291 -2.99 -0.18 -10.68
C SER A 291 -3.53 0.62 -11.86
N PHE A 292 -2.66 1.38 -12.52
CA PHE A 292 -2.94 2.09 -13.75
C PHE A 292 -2.00 1.57 -14.82
N ARG A 293 -2.52 0.97 -15.88
CA ARG A 293 -1.74 0.26 -16.91
C ARG A 293 -1.87 0.94 -18.25
N ARG A 294 -0.75 1.14 -18.92
CA ARG A 294 -0.74 1.72 -20.27
C ARG A 294 -1.42 0.77 -21.26
N ARG A 295 -2.27 1.30 -22.14
CA ARG A 295 -3.12 0.55 -23.09
C ARG A 295 -2.36 -0.11 -24.22
N ASP A 296 -1.27 0.49 -24.66
CA ASP A 296 -0.45 0.07 -25.80
C ASP A 296 0.32 -1.24 -25.56
N ILE A 297 0.17 -1.87 -24.38
CA ILE A 297 0.95 -3.05 -23.94
C ILE A 297 0.05 -4.14 -23.34
N GLN A 298 -1.28 -4.03 -23.50
CA GLN A 298 -2.23 -5.06 -23.05
C GLN A 298 -2.44 -6.15 -24.09
#